data_AF-A0AAE6FUZ8-F1
#
_entry.id   AF-A0AAE6FUZ8-F1
#
_cell.length_a   1.000
_cell.length_b   1.000
_cell.length_c   1.000
_cell.angle_alpha   90.00
_cell.angle_beta   90.00
_cell.angle_gamma   90.00
#
_symmetry.space_group_name_H-M   'P 1'
#
loop_
_entity.id
_entity.type
_entity.pdbx_description
1 polymer ?
#
loop_
_entity_poly.entity_id
_entity_poly.type
_entity_poly.pdbx_seq_one_letter_code
_entity_poly.pdbx_strand_id
1 'polypeptide(L)'
;MKHTRGITLLEMMVTVAIAAILLSAALVGIQTPVDRQRENEATRELWASTLRARQRALSTNQPVRIVVDENVPRGDGTSRTVARWEQLRCGNDWDNASCPANGCENTTCRANPNCCSELGPDIVIPVSMNAAAIHGLCYMPGSGRPVRPGDLSCMRDFMDDLPALDAAAPGNLRFDFTSGRARSLIMVEPRTGLASVLDCNSQAAIDRPVAECAN
;
A
#
# COMPACT_ATOMS: atom_id res chain seq x y z
N MET A 1 6.07 -45.53 -50.06
CA MET A 1 7.45 -45.14 -49.71
C MET A 1 7.42 -43.71 -49.19
N LYS A 2 7.80 -43.46 -47.93
CA LYS A 2 7.82 -42.09 -47.34
C LYS A 2 9.14 -41.42 -47.70
N HIS A 3 9.08 -40.30 -48.42
CA HIS A 3 10.24 -39.44 -48.66
C HIS A 3 10.62 -38.71 -47.36
N THR A 4 11.72 -39.11 -46.75
CA THR A 4 12.42 -38.31 -45.74
C THR A 4 13.19 -37.20 -46.45
N ARG A 5 12.63 -35.99 -46.47
CA ARG A 5 13.37 -34.79 -46.88
C ARG A 5 14.41 -34.48 -45.79
N GLY A 6 15.69 -34.51 -46.16
CA GLY A 6 16.77 -34.12 -45.26
C GLY A 6 16.77 -32.60 -45.06
N ILE A 7 16.75 -32.17 -43.80
CA ILE A 7 16.93 -30.76 -43.41
C ILE A 7 18.37 -30.36 -43.76
N THR A 8 18.52 -29.26 -44.48
CA THR A 8 19.86 -28.73 -44.80
C THR A 8 20.42 -27.95 -43.61
N LEU A 9 21.75 -27.96 -43.45
CA LEU A 9 22.43 -27.23 -42.37
C LEU A 9 22.08 -25.73 -42.40
N LEU A 10 21.87 -25.18 -43.60
CA LEU A 10 21.44 -23.81 -43.81
C LEU A 10 20.02 -23.54 -43.29
N GLU A 11 19.08 -24.46 -43.51
CA GLU A 11 17.71 -24.36 -42.99
C GLU A 11 17.69 -24.38 -41.45
N MET A 12 18.57 -25.18 -40.84
CA MET A 12 18.70 -25.20 -39.38
C MET A 12 19.28 -23.88 -38.85
N MET A 13 20.29 -23.30 -39.51
CA MET A 13 20.84 -22.00 -39.12
C MET A 13 19.81 -20.86 -39.22
N VAL A 14 19.03 -20.84 -40.30
CA VAL A 14 17.98 -19.83 -40.50
C VAL A 14 16.87 -19.97 -39.46
N THR A 15 16.41 -21.18 -39.18
CA THR A 15 15.37 -21.39 -38.16
C THR A 15 15.85 -21.00 -36.75
N VAL A 16 17.10 -21.30 -36.39
CA VAL A 16 17.69 -20.87 -35.11
C VAL A 16 17.80 -19.35 -35.04
N ALA A 17 18.22 -18.68 -36.12
CA ALA A 17 18.32 -17.22 -36.17
C ALA A 17 16.94 -16.55 -35.99
N ILE A 18 15.92 -17.04 -36.68
CA ILE A 18 14.55 -16.54 -36.54
C ILE A 18 14.02 -16.79 -35.12
N ALA A 19 14.25 -17.99 -34.56
CA ALA A 19 13.84 -18.32 -33.20
C ALA A 19 14.51 -17.40 -32.15
N ALA A 20 15.80 -17.10 -32.32
CA ALA A 20 16.53 -16.19 -31.43
C ALA A 20 15.97 -14.76 -31.47
N ILE A 21 15.65 -14.24 -32.66
CA ILE A 21 15.03 -12.92 -32.82
C ILE A 21 13.64 -12.90 -32.15
N LEU A 22 12.81 -13.90 -32.38
CA LEU A 22 11.47 -13.99 -31.78
C LEU A 22 11.54 -14.09 -30.24
N LEU A 23 12.48 -14.88 -29.69
CA LEU A 23 12.70 -14.99 -28.25
C LEU A 23 13.15 -13.66 -27.63
N SER A 24 14.03 -12.93 -28.30
CA SER A 24 14.50 -11.62 -27.82
C SER A 24 13.37 -10.60 -27.75
N ALA A 25 12.46 -10.59 -28.74
CA ALA A 25 11.30 -9.70 -28.75
C ALA A 25 10.25 -10.10 -27.68
N ALA A 26 10.08 -11.40 -27.44
CA ALA A 26 9.14 -11.91 -26.43
C ALA A 26 9.52 -11.50 -25.00
N LEU A 27 10.82 -11.48 -24.66
CA LEU A 27 11.29 -11.13 -23.31
C LEU A 27 10.96 -9.68 -22.91
N VAL A 28 11.02 -8.74 -23.85
CA VAL A 28 10.69 -7.32 -23.59
C VAL A 28 9.19 -7.15 -23.30
N GLY A 29 8.33 -7.97 -23.91
CA GLY A 29 6.88 -7.90 -23.69
C GLY A 29 6.39 -8.42 -22.34
N ILE A 30 7.20 -9.20 -21.61
CA ILE A 30 6.77 -9.89 -20.37
C ILE A 30 6.92 -9.02 -19.11
N GLN A 31 7.75 -7.97 -19.13
CA GLN A 31 8.02 -7.16 -17.94
C GLN A 31 6.79 -6.35 -17.48
N THR A 32 6.09 -5.68 -18.41
CA THR A 32 4.93 -4.83 -18.09
C THR A 32 3.76 -5.57 -17.41
N PRO A 33 3.36 -6.78 -17.86
CA PRO A 33 2.36 -7.56 -17.15
C PRO A 33 2.74 -7.93 -15.71
N VAL A 34 4.02 -8.24 -15.46
CA VAL A 34 4.49 -8.64 -14.13
C VAL A 34 4.45 -7.47 -13.15
N ASP A 35 4.89 -6.29 -13.57
CA ASP A 35 4.84 -5.09 -12.72
C ASP A 35 3.39 -4.72 -12.37
N ARG A 36 2.48 -4.79 -13.34
CA ARG A 36 1.04 -4.57 -13.10
C ARG A 36 0.44 -5.59 -12.13
N GLN A 37 0.84 -6.86 -12.20
CA GLN A 37 0.38 -7.87 -11.25
C GLN A 37 0.84 -7.55 -9.83
N ARG A 38 2.11 -7.19 -9.65
CA ARG A 38 2.67 -6.80 -8.35
C ARG A 38 2.02 -5.53 -7.79
N GLU A 39 1.75 -4.55 -8.65
CA GLU A 39 1.02 -3.33 -8.26
C GLU A 39 -0.40 -3.63 -7.82
N ASN A 40 -1.12 -4.50 -8.53
CA ASN A 40 -2.48 -4.92 -8.17
C ASN A 40 -2.50 -5.68 -6.84
N GLU A 41 -1.55 -6.59 -6.64
CA GLU A 41 -1.38 -7.35 -5.41
C GLU A 41 -1.09 -6.41 -4.23
N ALA A 42 -0.11 -5.53 -4.37
CA ALA A 42 0.23 -4.53 -3.35
C ALA A 42 -0.95 -3.60 -3.02
N THR A 43 -1.70 -3.15 -4.04
CA THR A 43 -2.90 -2.31 -3.84
C THR A 43 -3.96 -3.05 -3.00
N ARG A 44 -4.23 -4.32 -3.34
CA ARG A 44 -5.21 -5.15 -2.62
C ARG A 44 -4.73 -5.47 -1.20
N GLU A 45 -3.45 -5.73 -1.04
CA GLU A 45 -2.88 -6.04 0.27
C GLU A 45 -2.88 -4.81 1.18
N LEU A 46 -2.55 -3.62 0.66
CA LEU A 46 -2.68 -2.35 1.38
C LEU A 46 -4.12 -2.08 1.80
N TRP A 47 -5.09 -2.31 0.91
CA TRP A 47 -6.51 -2.19 1.27
C TRP A 47 -6.95 -3.22 2.31
N ALA A 48 -6.51 -4.47 2.20
CA ALA A 48 -6.78 -5.47 3.24
C ALA A 48 -6.13 -5.08 4.57
N SER A 49 -4.93 -4.49 4.52
CA SER A 49 -4.20 -3.97 5.68
C SER A 49 -4.93 -2.85 6.38
N THR A 50 -5.53 -1.91 5.63
CA THR A 50 -6.31 -0.82 6.20
C THR A 50 -7.55 -1.33 6.95
N LEU A 51 -8.25 -2.31 6.36
CA LEU A 51 -9.38 -2.95 7.02
C LEU A 51 -8.98 -3.71 8.29
N ARG A 52 -7.85 -4.43 8.27
CA ARG A 52 -7.31 -5.11 9.45
C ARG A 52 -6.90 -4.11 10.53
N ALA A 53 -6.22 -3.02 10.16
CA ALA A 53 -5.83 -1.96 11.08
C ALA A 53 -7.05 -1.36 11.79
N ARG A 54 -8.12 -1.07 11.04
CA ARG A 54 -9.39 -0.62 11.60
C ARG A 54 -10.00 -1.64 12.55
N GLN A 55 -10.12 -2.90 12.14
CA GLN A 55 -10.67 -3.96 12.99
C GLN A 55 -9.86 -4.13 14.27
N ARG A 56 -8.53 -3.95 14.18
CA ARG A 56 -7.65 -3.97 15.34
C ARG A 56 -7.90 -2.79 16.27
N ALA A 57 -8.03 -1.58 15.73
CA ALA A 57 -8.36 -0.39 16.52
C ALA A 57 -9.71 -0.48 17.25
N LEU A 58 -10.70 -1.11 16.60
CA LEU A 58 -12.02 -1.39 17.17
C LEU A 58 -11.96 -2.45 18.27
N SER A 59 -11.23 -3.55 18.05
CA SER A 59 -11.19 -4.68 18.98
C SER A 59 -10.34 -4.41 20.22
N THR A 60 -9.28 -3.62 20.08
CA THR A 60 -8.32 -3.34 21.16
C THR A 60 -8.61 -2.03 21.88
N ASN A 61 -9.49 -1.20 21.33
CA ASN A 61 -9.68 0.18 21.76
C ASN A 61 -8.35 0.96 21.81
N GLN A 62 -7.37 0.65 20.97
CA GLN A 62 -6.11 1.38 20.85
C GLN A 62 -5.95 1.97 19.45
N PRO A 63 -5.24 3.10 19.29
CA PRO A 63 -5.01 3.65 17.97
C PRO A 63 -4.07 2.75 17.16
N VAL A 64 -4.42 2.53 15.91
CA VAL A 64 -3.63 1.75 14.96
C VAL A 64 -3.34 2.61 13.75
N ARG A 65 -2.06 2.79 13.42
CA ARG A 65 -1.64 3.58 12.27
C ARG A 65 -1.02 2.73 11.18
N ILE A 66 -1.05 3.22 9.95
CA ILE A 66 -0.34 2.65 8.82
C ILE A 66 0.91 3.47 8.58
N VAL A 67 2.04 2.77 8.51
CA VAL A 67 3.35 3.36 8.26
C VAL A 67 3.88 2.78 6.97
N VAL A 68 4.47 3.67 6.18
CA VAL A 68 5.29 3.33 5.01
C VAL A 68 6.74 3.66 5.37
N ASP A 69 7.56 2.64 5.54
CA ASP A 69 8.99 2.76 5.77
C ASP A 69 9.73 2.59 4.43
N GLU A 70 10.66 3.50 4.15
CA GLU A 70 11.55 3.40 2.99
C GLU A 70 12.85 2.67 3.36
N ASN A 71 13.49 2.07 2.36
CA ASN A 71 14.83 1.47 2.48
C ASN A 71 14.95 0.41 3.59
N VAL A 72 13.90 -0.41 3.78
CA VAL A 72 13.94 -1.49 4.76
C VAL A 72 14.86 -2.60 4.24
N PRO A 73 15.95 -2.93 4.96
CA PRO A 73 16.85 -3.99 4.54
C PRO A 73 16.15 -5.34 4.67
N ARG A 74 16.23 -6.14 3.61
CA ARG A 74 15.71 -7.50 3.57
C ARG A 74 16.88 -8.47 3.62
N GLY A 75 16.65 -9.68 4.14
CA GLY A 75 17.66 -10.75 4.24
C GLY A 75 18.27 -11.20 2.90
N ASP A 76 17.77 -10.69 1.77
CA ASP A 76 18.33 -10.87 0.43
C ASP A 76 19.38 -9.82 0.04
N GLY A 77 19.74 -8.90 0.96
CA GLY A 77 20.70 -7.83 0.72
C GLY A 77 20.12 -6.64 -0.05
N THR A 78 18.83 -6.66 -0.41
CA THR A 78 18.15 -5.54 -1.06
C THR A 78 17.40 -4.70 -0.03
N SER A 79 17.20 -3.41 -0.36
CA SER A 79 16.33 -2.53 0.43
C SER A 79 15.05 -2.26 -0.36
N ARG A 80 13.90 -2.32 0.31
CA ARG A 80 12.58 -2.11 -0.31
C ARG A 80 11.73 -1.18 0.54
N THR A 81 10.81 -0.46 -0.10
CA THR A 81 9.76 0.27 0.61
C THR A 81 8.71 -0.73 1.08
N VAL A 82 8.33 -0.63 2.35
CA VAL A 82 7.41 -1.55 3.00
C VAL A 82 6.34 -0.76 3.73
N ALA A 83 5.10 -1.20 3.62
CA ALA A 83 4.00 -0.70 4.41
C ALA A 83 3.55 -1.75 5.43
N ARG A 84 3.10 -1.28 6.60
CA ARG A 84 2.48 -2.13 7.62
C ARG A 84 1.60 -1.30 8.52
N TRP A 85 0.71 -1.96 9.24
CA TRP A 85 0.01 -1.34 10.35
C TRP A 85 0.77 -1.55 11.66
N GLU A 86 0.64 -0.60 12.56
CA GLU A 86 1.33 -0.51 13.85
C GLU A 86 0.28 -0.20 14.92
N GLN A 87 0.09 -1.12 15.87
CA GLN A 87 -0.76 -0.88 17.04
C GLN A 87 0.08 -0.15 18.08
N LEU A 88 -0.30 1.09 18.38
CA LEU A 88 0.49 1.96 19.24
C LEU A 88 0.33 1.57 20.70
N ARG A 89 1.46 1.58 21.40
CA ARG A 89 1.47 1.44 22.84
C ARG A 89 1.12 2.78 23.49
N CYS A 90 0.28 2.71 24.51
CA CYS A 90 -0.15 3.85 25.29
C CYS A 90 0.77 4.04 26.50
N GLY A 91 0.85 5.26 27.02
CA GLY A 91 1.60 5.55 28.23
C GLY A 91 1.00 4.89 29.48
N ASN A 92 -0.30 4.59 29.45
CA ASN A 92 -1.01 3.83 30.47
C ASN A 92 -2.06 2.90 29.83
N ASP A 93 -2.62 1.97 30.61
CA ASP A 93 -3.62 1.00 30.15
C ASP A 93 -5.07 1.46 30.39
N TRP A 94 -5.28 2.67 30.90
CA TRP A 94 -6.58 3.14 31.41
C TRP A 94 -7.23 4.20 30.52
N ASP A 95 -6.43 4.97 29.79
CA ASP A 95 -6.90 5.99 28.85
C ASP A 95 -6.30 5.80 27.46
N ASN A 96 -7.04 6.28 26.47
CA ASN A 96 -6.54 6.38 25.10
C ASN A 96 -5.81 7.70 24.87
N ALA A 97 -5.91 8.65 25.80
CA ALA A 97 -5.34 9.98 25.75
C ALA A 97 -3.81 9.97 25.81
N SER A 98 -3.23 8.91 26.35
CA SER A 98 -1.78 8.71 26.40
C SER A 98 -1.21 7.91 25.21
N CYS A 99 -2.01 7.69 24.15
CA CYS A 99 -1.61 6.94 22.96
C CYS A 99 -1.40 7.89 21.77
N PRO A 100 -0.23 7.88 21.10
CA PRO A 100 0.96 7.07 21.40
C PRO A 100 1.69 7.54 22.66
N ALA A 101 2.45 6.62 23.26
CA ALA A 101 3.38 6.92 24.34
C ALA A 101 4.35 8.03 23.95
N ASN A 102 4.81 8.80 24.94
CA ASN A 102 5.68 9.94 24.72
C ASN A 102 7.01 9.50 24.07
N GLY A 103 7.41 10.15 22.98
CA GLY A 103 8.56 9.77 22.14
C GLY A 103 8.23 8.84 20.97
N CYS A 104 6.96 8.50 20.76
CA CYS A 104 6.48 7.66 19.66
C CYS A 104 5.64 8.41 18.61
N GLU A 105 5.46 9.73 18.78
CA GLU A 105 4.65 10.60 17.93
C GLU A 105 5.23 10.78 16.52
N ASN A 106 6.54 10.64 16.36
CA ASN A 106 7.26 10.83 15.09
C ASN A 106 8.26 9.70 14.82
N THR A 107 8.06 8.53 15.42
CA THR A 107 8.98 7.40 15.30
C THR A 107 8.20 6.15 14.98
N THR A 108 8.63 5.42 13.95
CA THR A 108 8.02 4.15 13.54
C THR A 108 8.48 3.05 14.49
N CYS A 109 7.68 1.99 14.62
CA CYS A 109 8.06 0.91 15.52
C CYS A 109 9.24 0.07 15.01
N ARG A 110 9.70 0.34 13.78
CA ARG A 110 10.95 -0.21 13.27
C ARG A 110 12.15 0.48 13.91
N ALA A 111 12.06 1.80 14.05
CA ALA A 111 13.09 2.61 14.70
C ALA A 111 13.05 2.47 16.23
N ASN A 112 11.87 2.39 16.83
CA ASN A 112 11.71 2.15 18.26
C ASN A 112 10.64 1.06 18.55
N PRO A 113 11.06 -0.18 18.81
CA PRO A 113 10.13 -1.30 19.06
C PRO A 113 9.22 -1.09 20.28
N ASN A 114 9.62 -0.26 21.25
CA ASN A 114 8.83 -0.02 22.46
C ASN A 114 7.55 0.81 22.18
N CYS A 115 7.46 1.44 21.00
CA CYS A 115 6.32 2.24 20.60
C CYS A 115 5.09 1.43 20.19
N CYS A 116 5.24 0.11 19.95
CA CYS A 116 4.15 -0.74 19.51
C CYS A 116 3.90 -1.89 20.47
N SER A 117 2.63 -2.25 20.60
CA SER A 117 2.18 -3.49 21.25
C SER A 117 2.10 -4.64 20.25
N GLU A 118 1.66 -4.35 19.02
CA GLU A 118 1.54 -5.33 17.95
C GLU A 118 1.87 -4.69 16.59
N LEU A 119 2.34 -5.51 15.66
CA LEU A 119 2.71 -5.11 14.30
C LEU A 119 2.00 -5.99 13.29
N GLY A 120 1.56 -5.37 12.20
CA GLY A 120 1.09 -6.08 11.01
C GLY A 120 2.21 -6.71 10.20
N PRO A 121 1.86 -7.60 9.26
CA PRO A 121 2.82 -8.12 8.30
C PRO A 121 3.37 -7.01 7.40
N ASP A 122 4.62 -7.16 6.99
CA ASP A 122 5.32 -6.27 6.07
C ASP A 122 4.80 -6.48 4.63
N ILE A 123 4.20 -5.44 4.06
CA ILE A 123 3.69 -5.41 2.68
C ILE A 123 4.71 -4.73 1.80
N VAL A 124 5.25 -5.46 0.83
CA VAL A 124 6.27 -4.91 -0.06
C VAL A 124 5.62 -4.01 -1.10
N ILE A 125 6.04 -2.75 -1.15
CA ILE A 125 5.59 -1.82 -2.18
C ILE A 125 6.52 -1.96 -3.39
N PRO A 126 6.01 -2.28 -4.58
CA PRO A 126 6.79 -2.32 -5.80
C PRO A 126 7.44 -0.97 -6.08
N VAL A 127 8.64 -0.96 -6.66
CA VAL A 127 9.36 0.28 -7.01
C VAL A 127 8.61 1.15 -8.01
N SER A 128 7.66 0.56 -8.75
CA SER A 128 6.79 1.25 -9.68
C SER A 128 5.57 1.89 -9.02
N MET A 129 5.37 1.73 -7.70
CA MET A 129 4.23 2.24 -6.95
C MET A 129 4.67 3.25 -5.90
N ASN A 130 4.01 4.41 -5.84
CA ASN A 130 4.15 5.36 -4.74
C ASN A 130 2.93 5.25 -3.81
N ALA A 131 3.19 4.83 -2.56
CA ALA A 131 2.18 4.68 -1.52
C ALA A 131 2.34 5.70 -0.37
N ALA A 132 3.12 6.78 -0.54
CA ALA A 132 3.35 7.78 0.51
C ALA A 132 2.05 8.40 1.06
N ALA A 133 0.97 8.41 0.26
CA ALA A 133 -0.33 8.89 0.68
C ALA A 133 -0.95 8.09 1.85
N ILE A 134 -0.56 6.82 2.08
CA ILE A 134 -1.12 6.05 3.20
C ILE A 134 -0.30 6.18 4.49
N HIS A 135 0.91 6.76 4.40
CA HIS A 135 1.76 6.97 5.56
C HIS A 135 1.08 7.93 6.55
N GLY A 136 0.97 7.50 7.81
CA GLY A 136 0.33 8.25 8.88
C GLY A 136 -1.20 8.18 8.89
N LEU A 137 -1.81 7.31 8.08
CA LEU A 137 -3.24 7.00 8.24
C LEU A 137 -3.45 6.31 9.59
N CYS A 138 -4.22 6.91 10.49
CA CYS A 138 -4.50 6.36 11.79
C CYS A 138 -5.98 6.07 11.99
N TYR A 139 -6.28 4.96 12.68
CA TYR A 139 -7.61 4.58 13.08
C TYR A 139 -7.77 4.81 14.58
N MET A 140 -8.77 5.63 14.90
CA MET A 140 -9.09 6.02 16.27
C MET A 140 -9.63 4.84 17.09
N PRO A 141 -9.31 4.80 18.38
CA PRO A 141 -9.74 3.72 19.27
C PRO A 141 -11.26 3.68 19.40
N GLY A 142 -11.84 2.48 19.44
CA GLY A 142 -13.28 2.23 19.70
C GLY A 142 -14.25 2.65 18.60
N SER A 143 -13.96 3.69 17.83
CA SER A 143 -14.77 4.13 16.68
C SER A 143 -14.27 3.59 15.35
N GLY A 144 -12.97 3.27 15.24
CA GLY A 144 -12.35 2.92 13.96
C GLY A 144 -12.42 4.06 12.95
N ARG A 145 -12.66 5.30 13.43
CA ARG A 145 -12.69 6.51 12.63
C ARG A 145 -11.28 6.78 12.08
N PRO A 146 -11.12 7.06 10.79
CA PRO A 146 -9.82 7.29 10.22
C PRO A 146 -9.45 8.77 10.33
N VAL A 147 -8.19 9.04 10.61
CA VAL A 147 -7.60 10.38 10.66
C VAL A 147 -6.24 10.35 9.98
N ARG A 148 -5.83 11.48 9.38
CA ARG A 148 -4.50 11.62 8.80
C ARG A 148 -3.90 12.96 9.24
N PRO A 149 -3.28 13.02 10.43
CA PRO A 149 -2.83 14.27 11.02
C PRO A 149 -1.59 14.93 10.38
N GLY A 150 -1.10 14.45 9.23
CA GLY A 150 0.16 14.94 8.64
C GLY A 150 1.42 14.54 9.43
N ASP A 151 1.26 14.05 10.66
CA ASP A 151 2.27 13.44 11.52
C ASP A 151 1.88 11.99 11.89
N LEU A 152 2.66 11.34 12.77
CA LEU A 152 2.39 9.98 13.25
C LEU A 152 1.76 9.93 14.65
N SER A 153 1.24 11.07 15.13
CA SER A 153 0.72 11.22 16.50
C SER A 153 -0.71 10.71 16.69
N CYS A 154 -1.39 10.33 15.60
CA CYS A 154 -2.78 9.83 15.65
C CYS A 154 -3.79 10.79 16.31
N MET A 155 -3.52 12.10 16.30
CA MET A 155 -4.39 13.12 16.94
C MET A 155 -4.63 12.90 18.44
N ARG A 156 -3.62 12.36 19.15
CA ARG A 156 -3.67 12.13 20.60
C ARG A 156 -4.26 13.32 21.38
N ASP A 157 -3.80 14.53 21.06
CA ASP A 157 -4.14 15.73 21.82
C ASP A 157 -5.50 16.35 21.39
N PHE A 158 -6.14 15.79 20.35
CA PHE A 158 -7.36 16.31 19.72
C PHE A 158 -8.50 15.28 19.65
N MET A 159 -8.45 14.22 20.45
CA MET A 159 -9.45 13.14 20.38
C MET A 159 -10.87 13.58 20.77
N ASP A 160 -10.99 14.60 21.62
CA ASP A 160 -12.29 15.15 22.04
C ASP A 160 -12.74 16.36 21.18
N ASP A 161 -11.87 16.84 20.28
CA ASP A 161 -12.14 17.96 19.39
C ASP A 161 -12.74 17.48 18.07
N LEU A 162 -14.07 17.39 18.02
CA LEU A 162 -14.81 16.96 16.83
C LEU A 162 -14.48 17.80 15.57
N PRO A 163 -14.42 19.15 15.63
CA PRO A 163 -13.94 19.96 14.51
C PRO A 163 -12.55 19.59 14.01
N ALA A 164 -11.58 19.38 14.91
CA ALA A 164 -10.22 18.98 14.52
C ALA A 164 -10.23 17.59 13.85
N LEU A 165 -10.97 16.63 14.41
CA LEU A 165 -11.12 15.30 13.83
C LEU A 165 -11.80 15.31 12.45
N ASP A 166 -12.79 16.18 12.24
CA ASP A 166 -13.46 16.36 10.95
C ASP A 166 -12.49 16.98 9.92
N ALA A 167 -11.68 17.95 10.34
CA ALA A 167 -10.66 18.57 9.48
C ALA A 167 -9.52 17.59 9.10
N ALA A 168 -9.19 16.64 9.98
CA ALA A 168 -8.15 15.65 9.75
C ALA A 168 -8.64 14.37 9.04
N ALA A 169 -9.85 14.38 8.48
CA ALA A 169 -10.33 13.27 7.67
C ALA A 169 -9.36 12.96 6.52
N PRO A 170 -8.99 11.70 6.28
CA PRO A 170 -7.92 11.31 5.34
C PRO A 170 -8.22 11.61 3.86
N GLY A 171 -9.48 11.91 3.51
CA GLY A 171 -9.91 12.07 2.13
C GLY A 171 -9.65 10.82 1.26
N ASN A 172 -9.42 11.04 -0.03
CA ASN A 172 -9.03 9.99 -0.97
C ASN A 172 -7.50 9.83 -0.96
N LEU A 173 -7.02 8.63 -0.64
CA LEU A 173 -5.59 8.33 -0.60
C LEU A 173 -5.15 7.81 -1.96
N ARG A 174 -4.28 8.56 -2.64
CA ARG A 174 -3.86 8.26 -4.01
C ARG A 174 -2.63 7.36 -4.07
N PHE A 175 -2.66 6.40 -4.98
CA PHE A 175 -1.51 5.62 -5.41
C PHE A 175 -1.14 5.94 -6.86
N ASP A 176 0.12 6.32 -7.03
CA ASP A 176 0.70 6.65 -8.34
C ASP A 176 1.55 5.47 -8.84
N PHE A 177 1.49 5.19 -10.14
CA PHE A 177 2.22 4.08 -10.77
C PHE A 177 3.11 4.58 -11.92
N THR A 178 4.37 4.15 -11.98
CA THR A 178 5.30 4.47 -13.06
C THR A 178 5.21 3.48 -14.24
N SER A 179 4.49 2.38 -14.09
CA SER A 179 4.28 1.34 -15.13
C SER A 179 3.31 1.76 -16.25
N GLY A 180 2.74 2.97 -16.16
CA GLY A 180 1.65 3.43 -17.03
C GLY A 180 0.29 2.80 -16.72
N ARG A 181 0.16 2.10 -15.59
CA ARG A 181 -1.14 1.71 -15.03
C ARG A 181 -1.92 2.96 -14.61
N ALA A 182 -3.25 2.91 -14.76
CA ALA A 182 -4.12 3.94 -14.20
C ALA A 182 -3.95 4.02 -12.68
N ARG A 183 -4.06 5.23 -12.14
CA ARG A 183 -4.00 5.48 -10.70
C ARG A 183 -5.10 4.72 -9.95
N SER A 184 -4.83 4.43 -8.69
CA SER A 184 -5.81 3.83 -7.79
C SER A 184 -5.99 4.72 -6.57
N LEU A 185 -7.21 4.78 -6.06
CA LEU A 185 -7.57 5.52 -4.86
C LEU A 185 -8.03 4.52 -3.78
N ILE A 186 -7.57 4.70 -2.55
CA ILE A 186 -8.27 4.17 -1.38
C ILE A 186 -9.16 5.29 -0.86
N MET A 187 -10.46 5.09 -0.96
CA MET A 187 -11.45 5.98 -0.39
C MET A 187 -11.76 5.49 1.02
N VAL A 188 -11.43 6.28 2.04
CA VAL A 188 -11.76 5.93 3.43
C VAL A 188 -12.88 6.85 3.91
N GLU A 189 -14.00 6.25 4.31
CA GLU A 189 -15.14 7.03 4.77
C GLU A 189 -14.82 7.74 6.11
N PRO A 190 -14.95 9.08 6.19
CA PRO A 190 -14.49 9.86 7.34
C PRO A 190 -15.10 9.50 8.69
N ARG A 191 -16.30 8.93 8.71
CA ARG A 191 -17.03 8.61 9.94
C ARG A 191 -16.92 7.15 10.34
N THR A 192 -17.03 6.25 9.36
CA THR A 192 -17.06 4.81 9.63
C THR A 192 -15.68 4.17 9.57
N GLY A 193 -14.74 4.76 8.81
CA GLY A 193 -13.44 4.15 8.50
C GLY A 193 -13.49 3.02 7.48
N LEU A 194 -14.65 2.77 6.86
CA LEU A 194 -14.73 1.80 5.78
C LEU A 194 -13.86 2.26 4.61
N ALA A 195 -13.00 1.37 4.15
CA ALA A 195 -12.13 1.62 3.00
C ALA A 195 -12.67 0.89 1.77
N SER A 196 -12.71 1.58 0.63
CA SER A 196 -12.95 0.99 -0.68
C SER A 196 -11.80 1.36 -1.63
N VAL A 197 -11.60 0.55 -2.67
CA VAL A 197 -10.62 0.82 -3.72
C VAL A 197 -11.34 1.23 -4.98
N LEU A 198 -10.89 2.32 -5.60
CA LEU A 198 -11.35 2.78 -6.90
C LEU A 198 -10.16 2.89 -7.85
N ASP A 199 -10.18 2.11 -8.93
CA ASP A 199 -9.23 2.31 -10.03
C ASP A 199 -9.75 3.41 -10.95
N CYS A 200 -8.92 4.39 -11.29
CA CYS A 200 -9.32 5.58 -12.05
C CYS A 200 -9.68 5.31 -13.52
N ASN A 201 -9.39 4.11 -14.03
CA ASN A 201 -9.84 3.63 -15.34
C ASN A 201 -11.07 2.72 -15.28
N SER A 202 -11.65 2.50 -14.10
CA SER A 202 -12.83 1.66 -13.94
C SER A 202 -14.10 2.39 -14.40
N GLN A 203 -15.12 1.64 -14.82
CA GLN A 203 -16.43 2.22 -15.17
C GLN A 203 -17.02 3.00 -13.99
N ALA A 204 -16.77 2.55 -12.75
CA ALA A 204 -17.19 3.27 -11.55
C ALA A 204 -16.60 4.68 -11.45
N ALA A 205 -15.34 4.87 -11.86
CA ALA A 205 -14.70 6.18 -11.91
C ALA A 205 -15.23 7.05 -13.06
N ILE A 206 -15.67 6.45 -14.16
CA ILE A 206 -16.31 7.15 -15.29
C ILE A 206 -17.70 7.63 -14.88
N ASP A 207 -18.50 6.77 -14.23
CA ASP A 207 -19.86 7.08 -13.81
C ASP A 207 -19.89 8.09 -12.65
N ARG A 208 -18.83 8.12 -11.83
CA ARG A 208 -18.66 9.02 -10.69
C ARG A 208 -17.25 9.62 -10.71
N PRO A 209 -17.02 10.68 -11.51
CA PRO A 209 -15.71 11.28 -11.65
C PRO A 209 -15.26 11.85 -10.31
N VAL A 210 -14.06 11.44 -9.88
CA VAL A 210 -13.39 11.94 -8.68
C VAL A 210 -12.25 12.83 -9.14
N ALA A 211 -12.09 14.02 -8.55
CA ALA A 211 -11.10 15.00 -8.98
C ALA A 211 -9.66 14.45 -8.91
N GLU A 212 -9.40 13.55 -7.97
CA GLU A 212 -8.12 12.88 -7.75
C GLU A 212 -7.79 11.85 -8.84
N CYS A 213 -8.79 11.41 -9.60
CA CYS A 213 -8.61 10.64 -10.82
C CYS A 213 -8.41 11.51 -12.07
N ALA A 214 -8.68 12.81 -11.99
CA ALA A 214 -8.43 13.76 -13.06
C ALA A 214 -7.00 14.32 -12.93
N ASN A 215 -6.06 13.69 -13.63
CA ASN A 215 -4.74 14.13 -14.10
C ASN A 215 -3.85 12.91 -14.34
#